data_AF-A0A1F8SWR4-F1
#
_entry.id   AF-A0A1F8SWR4-F1
#
_cell.length_a   1.000
_cell.length_b   1.000
_cell.length_c   1.000
_cell.angle_alpha   90.00
_cell.angle_beta   90.00
_cell.angle_gamma   90.00
#
_symmetry.space_group_name_H-M   'P 1'
#
loop_
_entity.id
_entity.type
_entity.pdbx_description
1 polymer ?
#
loop_
_entity_poly.entity_id
_entity_poly.type
_entity_poly.pdbx_seq_one_letter_code
_entity_poly.pdbx_strand_id
1 'polypeptide(L)'
;MTKSWWWSAVLIVVGVLLGVGGLFLVTRPPRGEPVVLLPAPTQAPITVYVSGAVNETGLYSLPAGSRVNDAIQIAGGFSGEADTQALNLAKILEDGEQIIVPARSSPAEPGSGSRGGNLPVTLVDINTATLEQLDTLPEIGTKTAQVIIDYRNANGPFIWIEDIMDVPGIGQGIFDKIKHLIIVGTSP
;
A
#
# COMPACT_ATOMS: atom_id res chain seq x y z
N MET A 1 52.50 45.65 -74.16
CA MET A 1 52.26 44.25 -73.72
C MET A 1 52.25 44.20 -72.19
N THR A 2 51.15 44.54 -71.51
CA THR A 2 51.09 44.47 -70.02
C THR A 2 49.68 44.24 -69.44
N LYS A 3 48.61 44.20 -70.25
CA LYS A 3 47.22 44.19 -69.74
C LYS A 3 46.74 42.81 -69.27
N SER A 4 47.26 41.70 -69.79
CA SER A 4 46.78 40.35 -69.43
C SER A 4 47.21 39.89 -68.02
N TRP A 5 48.39 40.29 -67.57
CA TRP A 5 48.92 39.92 -66.24
C TRP A 5 48.05 40.45 -65.10
N TRP A 6 47.45 41.63 -65.28
CA TRP A 6 46.53 42.23 -64.30
C TRP A 6 45.24 41.43 -64.14
N TRP A 7 44.66 40.90 -65.24
CA TRP A 7 43.47 40.03 -65.17
C TRP A 7 43.77 38.68 -64.53
N SER A 8 44.96 38.11 -64.78
CA SER A 8 45.41 36.89 -64.10
C SER A 8 45.57 37.10 -62.59
N ALA A 9 46.11 38.25 -62.16
CA ALA A 9 46.23 38.59 -60.74
C ALA A 9 44.86 38.74 -60.05
N VAL A 10 43.89 39.39 -60.71
CA VAL A 10 42.53 39.53 -60.19
C VAL A 10 41.85 38.17 -60.00
N LEU A 11 41.96 37.25 -60.97
CA LEU A 11 41.35 35.92 -60.86
C LEU A 11 41.94 35.08 -59.72
N ILE A 12 43.25 35.19 -59.45
CA ILE A 12 43.88 34.51 -58.31
C ILE A 12 43.35 35.07 -56.99
N VAL A 13 43.25 36.39 -56.85
CA VAL A 13 42.73 37.01 -55.62
C VAL A 13 41.26 36.65 -55.37
N VAL A 14 40.44 36.62 -56.41
CA VAL A 14 39.03 36.17 -56.31
C VAL A 14 38.96 34.69 -55.93
N GLY A 15 39.80 33.84 -56.53
CA GLY A 15 39.87 32.41 -56.19
C GLY A 15 40.28 32.18 -54.73
N VAL A 16 41.26 32.93 -54.23
CA VAL A 16 41.68 32.88 -52.82
C VAL A 16 40.58 33.40 -51.89
N LEU A 17 39.91 34.51 -52.22
CA LEU A 17 38.79 35.03 -51.43
C LEU A 17 37.61 34.05 -51.36
N LEU A 18 37.27 33.40 -52.47
CA LEU A 18 36.23 32.38 -52.51
C LEU A 18 36.66 31.12 -51.74
N GLY A 19 37.92 30.71 -51.84
CA GLY A 19 38.48 29.60 -51.08
C GLY A 19 38.48 29.85 -49.56
N VAL A 20 38.90 31.03 -49.13
CA VAL A 20 38.89 31.44 -47.71
C VAL A 20 37.45 31.63 -47.21
N GLY A 21 36.57 32.20 -48.02
CA GLY A 21 35.15 32.34 -47.68
C GLY A 21 34.43 31.00 -47.56
N GLY A 22 34.74 30.05 -48.45
CA GLY A 22 34.26 28.67 -48.40
C GLY A 22 34.80 27.93 -47.17
N LEU A 23 36.11 28.06 -46.89
CA LEU A 23 36.73 27.47 -45.71
C LEU A 23 36.11 28.04 -44.42
N PHE A 24 35.89 29.36 -44.37
CA PHE A 24 35.25 30.03 -43.23
C PHE A 24 33.78 29.65 -43.06
N LEU A 25 33.08 29.25 -44.12
CA LEU A 25 31.72 28.71 -44.05
C LEU A 25 31.68 27.28 -43.49
N VAL A 26 32.67 26.45 -43.85
CA VAL A 26 32.79 25.07 -43.39
C VAL A 26 33.31 24.99 -41.94
N THR A 27 34.19 25.91 -41.55
CA THR A 27 34.74 25.97 -40.19
C THR A 27 33.89 26.80 -39.22
N ARG A 28 32.67 27.21 -39.60
CA ARG A 28 31.78 27.89 -38.66
C ARG A 28 31.49 26.95 -37.50
N PRO A 29 31.76 27.35 -36.25
CA PRO A 29 31.36 26.55 -35.11
C PRO A 29 29.84 26.35 -35.17
N PRO A 30 29.33 25.13 -34.90
CA PRO A 30 27.89 24.90 -34.84
C PRO A 30 27.29 25.89 -33.84
N ARG A 31 26.30 26.66 -34.28
CA ARG A 31 25.50 27.48 -33.36
C ARG A 31 24.83 26.50 -32.41
N GLY A 32 25.09 26.62 -31.10
CA GLY A 32 24.50 25.75 -30.11
C GLY A 32 22.98 25.72 -30.30
N GLU A 33 22.40 24.52 -30.33
CA GLU A 33 20.94 24.40 -30.27
C GLU A 33 20.47 25.00 -28.94
N PRO A 34 19.43 25.86 -28.96
CA PRO A 34 18.84 26.32 -27.73
C PRO A 34 18.29 25.12 -26.96
N VAL A 35 18.84 24.86 -25.78
CA VAL A 35 18.31 23.85 -24.86
C VAL A 35 16.95 24.36 -24.37
N VAL A 36 15.88 23.74 -24.84
CA VAL A 36 14.52 24.02 -24.35
C VAL A 36 14.39 23.34 -22.99
N LEU A 37 14.41 24.13 -21.92
CA LEU A 37 14.14 23.64 -20.57
C LEU A 37 12.65 23.31 -20.48
N LEU A 38 12.31 22.01 -20.54
CA LEU A 38 10.98 21.55 -20.19
C LEU A 38 10.79 21.71 -18.67
N PRO A 39 9.63 22.18 -18.20
CA PRO A 39 9.35 22.22 -16.76
C PRO A 39 9.44 20.79 -16.19
N ALA A 40 9.92 20.69 -14.95
CA ALA A 40 9.99 19.40 -14.26
C ALA A 40 8.58 18.77 -14.17
N PRO A 41 8.45 17.44 -14.36
CA PRO A 41 7.16 16.78 -14.25
C PRO A 41 6.62 16.99 -12.83
N THR A 42 5.44 17.63 -12.74
CA THR A 42 4.72 17.73 -11.46
C THR A 42 4.10 16.38 -11.19
N GLN A 43 4.38 15.81 -10.01
CA GLN A 43 3.81 14.51 -9.62
C GLN A 43 2.29 14.63 -9.53
N ALA A 44 1.58 13.62 -10.04
CA ALA A 44 0.12 13.57 -9.98
C ALA A 44 -0.36 13.55 -8.52
N PRO A 45 -1.52 14.16 -8.20
CA PRO A 45 -2.09 14.07 -6.87
C PRO A 45 -2.51 12.63 -6.57
N ILE A 46 -2.39 12.25 -5.31
CA ILE A 46 -2.83 10.96 -4.77
C ILE A 46 -4.24 11.07 -4.22
N THR A 47 -4.96 9.95 -4.21
CA THR A 47 -6.31 9.84 -3.68
C THR A 47 -6.32 8.88 -2.51
N VAL A 48 -6.83 9.31 -1.35
CA VAL A 48 -6.89 8.49 -0.13
C VAL A 48 -8.29 8.50 0.46
N TYR A 49 -8.66 7.41 1.15
CA TYR A 49 -9.93 7.30 1.85
C TYR A 49 -9.73 7.44 3.36
N VAL A 50 -10.37 8.43 3.99
CA VAL A 50 -10.31 8.67 5.44
C VAL A 50 -11.61 8.23 6.10
N SER A 51 -11.50 7.41 7.13
CA SER A 51 -12.64 6.79 7.83
C SER A 51 -12.38 6.67 9.34
N GLY A 52 -13.43 6.47 10.14
CA GLY A 52 -13.36 6.30 11.59
C GLY A 52 -13.63 7.59 12.36
N ALA A 53 -12.89 7.82 13.45
CA ALA A 53 -13.05 8.93 14.38
C ALA A 53 -12.48 10.26 13.83
N VAL A 54 -13.01 10.73 12.71
CA VAL A 54 -12.72 12.05 12.10
C VAL A 54 -14.01 12.83 11.94
N ASN A 55 -13.92 14.14 11.74
CA ASN A 55 -15.11 14.99 11.58
C ASN A 55 -15.83 14.73 10.24
N GLU A 56 -15.08 14.57 9.16
CA GLU A 56 -15.62 14.28 7.84
C GLU A 56 -14.93 13.04 7.24
N THR A 57 -15.68 11.95 7.10
CA THR A 57 -15.20 10.74 6.41
C THR A 57 -15.42 10.86 4.91
N GLY A 58 -14.47 10.39 4.10
CA GLY A 58 -14.62 10.44 2.66
C GLY A 58 -13.34 10.22 1.88
N LEU A 59 -13.44 10.45 0.57
CA LEU A 59 -12.32 10.37 -0.37
C LEU A 59 -11.72 11.76 -0.55
N TYR A 60 -10.39 11.87 -0.43
CA TYR A 60 -9.66 13.13 -0.51
C TYR A 60 -8.51 13.04 -1.51
N SER A 61 -8.28 14.13 -2.24
CA SER A 61 -7.15 14.25 -3.16
C SER A 61 -6.08 15.15 -2.56
N LEU A 62 -4.86 14.63 -2.45
CA LEU A 62 -3.72 15.31 -1.84
C LEU A 62 -2.52 15.35 -2.81
N PRO A 63 -1.60 16.32 -2.66
CA PRO A 63 -0.32 16.28 -3.37
C PRO A 63 0.47 15.01 -3.04
N ALA A 64 1.22 14.49 -4.02
CA ALA A 64 2.14 13.38 -3.78
C ALA A 64 3.16 13.75 -2.68
N GLY A 65 3.43 12.82 -1.76
CA GLY A 65 4.30 13.04 -0.60
C GLY A 65 3.61 13.65 0.62
N SER A 66 2.29 13.85 0.58
CA SER A 66 1.50 14.23 1.77
C SER A 66 1.56 13.14 2.83
N ARG A 67 1.39 13.54 4.10
CA ARG A 67 1.40 12.63 5.26
C ARG A 67 0.01 12.35 5.76
N VAL A 68 -0.12 11.33 6.61
CA VAL A 68 -1.36 10.98 7.31
C VAL A 68 -1.96 12.21 8.01
N ASN A 69 -1.14 13.04 8.67
CA ASN A 69 -1.61 14.28 9.30
C ASN A 69 -2.38 15.19 8.32
N ASP A 70 -1.89 15.34 7.09
CA ASP A 70 -2.45 16.28 6.12
C ASP A 70 -3.83 15.78 5.65
N ALA A 71 -3.98 14.47 5.46
CA ALA A 71 -5.27 13.85 5.14
C ALA A 71 -6.29 14.02 6.28
N ILE A 72 -5.87 13.89 7.55
CA ILE A 72 -6.77 14.11 8.67
C ILE A 72 -7.18 15.59 8.78
N GLN A 73 -6.27 16.54 8.54
CA GLN A 73 -6.63 17.96 8.55
C GLN A 73 -7.65 18.30 7.46
N ILE A 74 -7.49 17.74 6.26
CA ILE A 74 -8.46 17.91 5.16
C ILE A 74 -9.81 17.26 5.52
N ALA A 75 -9.79 16.14 6.23
CA ALA A 75 -10.99 15.47 6.78
C ALA A 75 -11.66 16.23 7.95
N GLY A 76 -11.38 17.52 8.11
CA GLY A 76 -11.93 18.35 9.18
C GLY A 76 -11.29 18.12 10.56
N GLY A 77 -10.23 17.31 10.65
CA GLY A 77 -9.54 16.98 11.89
C GLY A 77 -10.12 15.76 12.62
N PHE A 78 -9.50 15.44 13.74
CA PHE A 78 -9.94 14.37 14.63
C PHE A 78 -11.29 14.68 15.26
N SER A 79 -12.13 13.65 15.41
CA SER A 79 -13.34 13.78 16.23
C SER A 79 -12.99 13.79 17.71
N GLY A 80 -13.94 14.22 18.55
CA GLY A 80 -13.78 14.22 20.01
C GLY A 80 -13.48 12.83 20.60
N GLU A 81 -13.75 11.75 19.87
CA GLU A 81 -13.52 10.38 20.33
C GLU A 81 -12.25 9.76 19.74
N ALA A 82 -11.48 10.48 18.92
CA ALA A 82 -10.32 9.90 18.23
C ALA A 82 -9.17 9.54 19.17
N ASP A 83 -8.55 8.39 18.94
CA ASP A 83 -7.26 8.03 19.50
C ASP A 83 -6.14 8.43 18.56
N THR A 84 -5.57 9.61 18.82
CA THR A 84 -4.47 10.17 18.02
C THR A 84 -3.14 9.46 18.22
N GLN A 85 -2.98 8.68 19.31
CA GLN A 85 -1.73 7.98 19.62
C GLN A 85 -1.60 6.67 18.84
N ALA A 86 -2.72 6.11 18.39
CA ALA A 86 -2.75 4.87 17.62
C ALA A 86 -2.26 5.04 16.16
N LEU A 87 -2.17 6.28 15.65
CA LEU A 87 -1.75 6.55 14.27
C LEU A 87 -0.34 7.14 14.18
N ASN A 88 0.42 6.66 13.20
CA ASN A 88 1.64 7.32 12.76
C ASN A 88 1.31 8.50 11.83
N LEU A 89 1.06 9.68 12.40
CA LEU A 89 0.73 10.91 11.67
C LEU A 89 1.82 11.36 10.68
N ALA A 90 3.06 10.89 10.90
CA ALA A 90 4.21 11.23 10.08
C ALA A 90 4.36 10.31 8.86
N LYS A 91 3.59 9.22 8.75
CA LYS A 91 3.67 8.31 7.60
C LYS A 91 3.31 9.05 6.30
N ILE A 92 4.11 8.83 5.26
CA ILE A 92 3.83 9.32 3.89
C ILE A 92 2.72 8.45 3.30
N LEU A 93 1.80 9.11 2.58
CA LEU A 93 0.65 8.47 1.97
C LEU A 93 0.95 8.02 0.55
N GLU A 94 0.36 6.89 0.19
CA GLU A 94 0.36 6.32 -1.15
C GLU A 94 -1.01 6.49 -1.83
N ASP A 95 -1.04 6.43 -3.15
CA ASP A 95 -2.30 6.50 -3.90
C ASP A 95 -3.17 5.25 -3.63
N GLY A 96 -4.46 5.48 -3.42
CA GLY A 96 -5.43 4.44 -3.05
C GLY A 96 -5.36 4.01 -1.59
N GLU A 97 -4.56 4.65 -0.74
CA GLU A 97 -4.42 4.27 0.66
C GLU A 97 -5.69 4.59 1.48
N GLN A 98 -6.05 3.68 2.39
CA GLN A 98 -7.12 3.89 3.37
C GLN A 98 -6.54 4.19 4.75
N ILE A 99 -7.00 5.29 5.34
CA ILE A 99 -6.68 5.74 6.70
C ILE A 99 -7.89 5.49 7.59
N ILE A 100 -7.72 4.68 8.63
CA ILE A 100 -8.75 4.40 9.62
C ILE A 100 -8.30 5.02 10.94
N VAL A 101 -9.05 5.99 11.44
CA VAL A 101 -8.81 6.60 12.74
C VAL A 101 -9.61 5.85 13.81
N PRO A 102 -8.96 5.15 14.76
CA PRO A 102 -9.65 4.45 15.83
C PRO A 102 -10.22 5.46 16.83
N ALA A 103 -11.34 5.08 17.46
CA ALA A 103 -11.86 5.78 18.61
C ALA A 103 -11.12 5.32 19.88
N ARG A 104 -10.98 6.22 20.86
CA ARG A 104 -10.49 5.94 22.20
C ARG A 104 -11.39 4.87 22.81
N SER A 105 -10.80 3.78 23.27
CA SER A 105 -11.51 2.84 24.12
C SER A 105 -11.92 3.59 25.39
N SER A 106 -13.22 3.86 25.53
CA SER A 106 -13.75 4.37 26.79
C SER A 106 -13.41 3.34 27.88
N PRO A 107 -12.90 3.74 29.07
CA PRO A 107 -12.84 2.84 30.20
C PRO A 107 -14.25 2.32 30.44
N ALA A 108 -14.41 1.00 30.26
CA ALA A 108 -15.69 0.33 30.26
C ALA A 108 -16.53 0.67 31.50
N GLU A 109 -17.74 1.20 31.29
CA GLU A 109 -18.84 0.79 32.14
C GLU A 109 -19.20 -0.66 31.75
N PRO A 110 -19.29 -1.60 32.71
CA PRO A 110 -19.61 -2.98 32.41
C PRO A 110 -21.11 -3.09 32.13
N GLY A 111 -21.50 -3.05 30.86
CA GLY A 111 -22.89 -3.32 30.49
C GLY A 111 -23.21 -3.13 29.02
N SER A 112 -23.56 -4.24 28.37
CA SER A 112 -24.28 -4.34 27.10
C SER A 112 -23.44 -4.22 25.81
N GLY A 113 -23.16 -5.38 25.22
CA GLY A 113 -22.56 -5.49 23.90
C GLY A 113 -23.57 -5.28 22.76
N SER A 114 -23.07 -4.76 21.63
CA SER A 114 -23.26 -5.38 20.31
C SER A 114 -22.48 -4.64 19.23
N ARG A 115 -21.60 -5.40 18.57
CA ARG A 115 -21.31 -5.44 17.12
C ARG A 115 -20.56 -4.27 16.47
N GLY A 116 -19.40 -4.64 15.92
CA GLY A 116 -18.99 -4.24 14.58
C GLY A 116 -17.63 -3.54 14.53
N GLY A 117 -16.55 -4.31 14.48
CA GLY A 117 -15.22 -3.72 14.31
C GLY A 117 -14.10 -4.75 14.33
N ASN A 118 -14.03 -5.54 13.26
CA ASN A 118 -12.85 -6.16 12.65
C ASN A 118 -11.56 -6.21 13.52
N LEU A 119 -11.61 -6.91 14.65
CA LEU A 119 -10.42 -7.64 15.10
C LEU A 119 -10.22 -8.73 14.03
N PRO A 120 -8.99 -9.01 13.56
CA PRO A 120 -8.78 -10.26 12.85
C PRO A 120 -9.29 -11.33 13.80
N VAL A 121 -10.42 -11.95 13.44
CA VAL A 121 -10.85 -13.19 14.03
C VAL A 121 -9.67 -14.09 13.68
N THR A 122 -8.77 -14.31 14.65
CA THR A 122 -7.63 -15.19 14.48
C THR A 122 -8.22 -16.56 14.32
N LEU A 123 -8.53 -16.90 13.07
CA LEU A 123 -9.10 -18.18 12.69
C LEU A 123 -8.16 -19.24 13.24
N VAL A 124 -8.70 -20.07 14.13
CA VAL A 124 -7.93 -21.10 14.82
C VAL A 124 -7.76 -22.26 13.87
N ASP A 125 -6.53 -22.52 13.46
CA ASP A 125 -6.23 -23.69 12.64
C ASP A 125 -6.30 -24.97 13.49
N ILE A 126 -7.29 -25.82 13.22
CA ILE A 126 -7.53 -27.03 14.03
C ILE A 126 -6.39 -28.06 13.91
N ASN A 127 -5.56 -27.97 12.87
CA ASN A 127 -4.42 -28.85 12.67
C ASN A 127 -3.17 -28.39 13.40
N THR A 128 -2.97 -27.09 13.58
CA THR A 128 -1.76 -26.53 14.21
C THR A 128 -2.00 -25.84 15.55
N ALA A 129 -3.26 -25.61 15.93
CA ALA A 129 -3.59 -24.91 17.17
C ALA A 129 -3.05 -25.64 18.39
N THR A 130 -2.57 -24.85 19.34
CA THR A 130 -2.19 -25.27 20.69
C THR A 130 -3.43 -25.46 21.57
N LEU A 131 -3.25 -26.11 22.72
CA LEU A 131 -4.33 -26.33 23.69
C LEU A 131 -4.98 -25.00 24.11
N GLU A 132 -4.16 -23.99 24.40
CA GLU A 132 -4.63 -22.65 24.80
C GLU A 132 -5.44 -21.99 23.68
N GLN A 133 -5.03 -22.16 22.42
CA GLN A 133 -5.75 -21.62 21.27
C GLN A 133 -7.10 -22.32 21.04
N LEU A 134 -7.16 -23.64 21.22
CA LEU A 134 -8.42 -24.38 21.13
C LEU A 134 -9.38 -24.06 22.28
N ASP A 135 -8.85 -23.82 23.49
CA ASP A 135 -9.62 -23.41 24.68
C ASP A 135 -10.24 -22.00 24.53
N THR A 136 -9.79 -21.21 23.55
CA THR A 136 -10.44 -19.93 23.22
C THR A 136 -11.74 -20.07 22.43
N LEU A 137 -12.02 -21.25 21.88
CA LEU A 137 -13.22 -21.48 21.08
C LEU A 137 -14.46 -21.66 21.99
N PRO A 138 -15.63 -21.10 21.61
CA PRO A 138 -16.84 -21.24 22.40
C PRO A 138 -17.23 -22.71 22.53
N GLU A 139 -17.60 -23.14 23.75
CA GLU A 139 -17.95 -24.52 24.11
C GLU A 139 -16.79 -25.54 24.04
N ILE A 140 -15.56 -25.11 23.69
CA ILE A 140 -14.36 -25.93 23.71
C ILE A 140 -13.56 -25.57 24.94
N GLY A 141 -13.68 -26.39 25.99
CA GLY A 141 -12.82 -26.27 27.17
C GLY A 141 -11.53 -27.10 27.03
N THR A 142 -10.56 -26.85 27.90
CA THR A 142 -9.29 -27.62 28.04
C THR A 142 -9.41 -29.13 27.81
N LYS A 143 -10.45 -29.78 28.34
CA LYS A 143 -10.71 -31.21 28.10
C LYS A 143 -10.99 -31.51 26.63
N THR A 144 -11.94 -30.80 26.02
CA THR A 144 -12.30 -30.97 24.60
C THR A 144 -11.15 -30.58 23.69
N ALA A 145 -10.43 -29.51 24.02
CA ALA A 145 -9.21 -29.09 23.32
C ALA A 145 -8.16 -30.21 23.28
N GLN A 146 -7.94 -30.89 24.40
CA GLN A 146 -7.04 -32.04 24.46
C GLN A 146 -7.53 -33.19 23.58
N VAL A 147 -8.83 -33.49 23.57
CA VAL A 147 -9.39 -34.55 22.72
C VAL A 147 -9.21 -34.23 21.23
N ILE A 148 -9.33 -32.97 20.80
CA ILE A 148 -9.04 -32.56 19.41
C ILE A 148 -7.58 -32.84 19.05
N ILE A 149 -6.65 -32.49 19.94
CA ILE A 149 -5.20 -32.72 19.73
C ILE A 149 -4.91 -34.22 19.67
N ASP A 150 -5.47 -35.00 20.58
CA ASP A 150 -5.29 -36.45 20.62
C ASP A 150 -5.88 -37.10 19.36
N TYR A 151 -7.04 -36.62 18.90
CA TYR A 151 -7.71 -37.12 17.70
C TYR A 151 -6.85 -36.89 16.45
N ARG A 152 -6.33 -35.67 16.23
CA ARG A 152 -5.49 -35.38 15.05
C ARG A 152 -4.15 -36.11 15.08
N ASN A 153 -3.61 -36.38 16.28
CA ASN A 153 -2.39 -37.17 16.43
C ASN A 153 -2.61 -38.66 16.12
N ALA A 154 -3.81 -39.18 16.40
CA ALA A 154 -4.16 -40.59 16.21
C ALA A 154 -4.69 -40.89 14.79
N ASN A 155 -5.53 -40.01 14.24
CA ASN A 155 -6.23 -40.21 12.97
C ASN A 155 -5.61 -39.43 11.80
N GLY A 156 -4.66 -38.54 12.08
CA GLY A 156 -4.07 -37.63 11.10
C GLY A 156 -4.76 -36.26 11.07
N PRO A 157 -4.24 -35.32 10.25
CA PRO A 157 -4.79 -33.97 10.15
C PRO A 157 -6.21 -33.98 9.56
N PHE A 158 -7.04 -33.04 10.00
CA PHE A 158 -8.37 -32.77 9.45
C PHE A 158 -8.23 -32.19 8.03
N ILE A 159 -9.04 -32.70 7.10
CA ILE A 159 -9.05 -32.24 5.70
C ILE A 159 -10.09 -31.14 5.52
N TRP A 160 -11.24 -31.30 6.19
CA TRP A 160 -12.35 -30.35 6.18
C TRP A 160 -12.61 -29.83 7.59
N ILE A 161 -13.21 -28.65 7.69
CA ILE A 161 -13.60 -28.11 9.01
C ILE A 161 -14.69 -28.98 9.66
N GLU A 162 -15.52 -29.64 8.85
CA GLU A 162 -16.59 -30.54 9.28
C GLU A 162 -16.06 -31.81 9.95
N ASP A 163 -14.84 -32.25 9.61
CA ASP A 163 -14.20 -33.46 10.18
C ASP A 163 -13.97 -33.32 11.69
N ILE A 164 -13.99 -32.09 12.23
CA ILE A 164 -13.93 -31.86 13.67
C ILE A 164 -15.11 -32.50 14.43
N MET A 165 -16.22 -32.80 13.74
CA MET A 165 -17.38 -33.48 14.33
C MET A 165 -17.14 -34.97 14.60
N ASP A 166 -16.09 -35.56 14.02
CA ASP A 166 -15.70 -36.94 14.33
C ASP A 166 -14.97 -37.03 15.68
N VAL A 167 -14.60 -35.89 16.27
CA VAL A 167 -13.98 -35.80 17.59
C VAL A 167 -15.03 -36.08 18.68
N PRO A 168 -14.79 -37.06 19.57
CA PRO A 168 -15.71 -37.35 20.67
C PRO A 168 -15.99 -36.12 21.53
N GLY A 169 -17.27 -35.75 21.63
CA GLY A 169 -17.72 -34.57 22.40
C GLY A 169 -17.93 -33.31 21.57
N ILE A 170 -17.65 -33.32 20.26
CA ILE A 170 -17.95 -32.23 19.33
C ILE A 170 -19.08 -32.67 18.41
N GLY A 171 -20.30 -32.22 18.70
CA GLY A 171 -21.45 -32.45 17.85
C GLY A 171 -21.81 -31.22 16.99
N GLN A 172 -22.82 -31.38 16.12
CA GLN A 172 -23.35 -30.32 15.25
C GLN A 172 -23.59 -28.99 15.99
N GLY A 173 -24.15 -29.03 17.21
CA GLY A 173 -24.45 -27.83 17.98
C GLY A 173 -23.23 -27.04 18.45
N ILE A 174 -22.09 -27.73 18.67
CA ILE A 174 -20.81 -27.07 18.99
C ILE A 174 -20.17 -26.59 17.68
N PHE A 175 -20.15 -27.45 16.66
CA PHE A 175 -19.64 -27.11 15.33
C PHE A 175 -20.27 -25.81 14.78
N ASP A 176 -21.59 -25.66 14.85
CA ASP A 176 -22.28 -24.45 14.36
C ASP A 176 -21.84 -23.16 15.06
N LYS A 177 -21.38 -23.24 16.31
CA LYS A 177 -20.87 -22.11 17.09
C LYS A 177 -19.41 -21.79 16.76
N ILE A 178 -18.61 -22.79 16.40
CA ILE A 178 -17.17 -22.63 16.16
C ILE A 178 -16.79 -22.58 14.68
N LYS A 179 -17.64 -23.03 13.75
CA LYS A 179 -17.31 -23.17 12.30
C LYS A 179 -16.84 -21.88 11.63
N HIS A 180 -17.24 -20.72 12.15
CA HIS A 180 -16.83 -19.41 11.64
C HIS A 180 -15.53 -18.89 12.29
N LEU A 181 -14.99 -19.61 13.27
CA LEU A 181 -13.81 -19.27 14.05
C LEU A 181 -12.64 -20.24 13.82
N ILE A 182 -12.88 -21.33 13.09
CA ILE A 182 -11.89 -22.36 12.80
C ILE A 182 -11.55 -22.40 11.31
N ILE A 183 -10.34 -22.82 11.00
CA ILE A 183 -9.89 -23.14 9.64
C ILE A 183 -9.11 -24.45 9.65
N VAL A 184 -8.98 -25.05 8.47
CA VAL A 184 -7.96 -26.05 8.17
C VAL A 184 -6.90 -25.35 7.32
N GLY A 185 -5.73 -25.06 7.90
CA GLY A 185 -4.62 -24.52 7.14
C GLY A 185 -4.20 -25.56 6.11
N THR A 186 -4.09 -25.13 4.84
CA THR A 186 -3.69 -26.00 3.73
C THR A 186 -2.41 -26.75 4.08
N SER A 187 -2.49 -28.07 4.17
CA SER A 187 -1.32 -28.93 4.06
C SER A 187 -0.63 -28.60 2.72
N PRO A 188 0.71 -28.42 2.68
CA PRO A 188 1.43 -28.08 1.45
C PRO A 188 1.24 -29.11 0.33
#